data_AF-A0A0Q4G5I4-F1
#
_entry.id   AF-A0A0Q4G5I4-F1
#
_cell.length_a   1.000
_cell.length_b   1.000
_cell.length_c   1.000
_cell.angle_alpha   90.00
_cell.angle_beta   90.00
_cell.angle_gamma   90.00
#
_symmetry.space_group_name_H-M   'P 1'
#
loop_
_entity.id
_entity.type
_entity.pdbx_description
1 polymer ?
#
loop_
_entity_poly.entity_id
_entity_poly.type
_entity_poly.pdbx_seq_one_letter_code
_entity_poly.pdbx_strand_id
1 'polypeptide(L)'
;MEILINNGIIRLSEAWLKDIRDNYSQLENKFLANNIDAYLAKPEDYVLTAENMLSLLYSNQLKFGQKLHVSRLVDSSMVEEEPRLAKELANFQSSQDYREMDYGLLTTILTYAKGETSNKLFQIQLSSLSDEQVLECIYLLEPAYQALLEKGKYPKLDATELNWKIVHAFEHRGHNYIGDDVL
;
A
#
# COMPACT_ATOMS: atom_id res chain seq x y z
N MET A 1 -13.72 -23.72 -20.53
CA MET A 1 -13.35 -22.32 -20.30
C MET A 1 -11.86 -22.14 -20.04
N GLU A 2 -11.28 -22.83 -19.05
CA GLU A 2 -9.87 -22.65 -18.68
C GLU A 2 -8.87 -22.81 -19.84
N ILE A 3 -9.07 -23.79 -20.73
CA ILE A 3 -8.23 -23.96 -21.93
C ILE A 3 -8.27 -22.71 -22.82
N LEU A 4 -9.43 -22.06 -22.95
CA LEU A 4 -9.58 -20.85 -23.76
C LEU A 4 -8.81 -19.68 -23.15
N ILE A 5 -8.84 -19.56 -21.82
CA ILE A 5 -8.08 -18.54 -21.06
C ILE A 5 -6.58 -18.78 -21.21
N ASN A 6 -6.12 -20.02 -21.02
CA ASN A 6 -4.69 -20.37 -21.09
C ASN A 6 -4.09 -20.13 -22.47
N ASN A 7 -4.88 -20.32 -23.53
CA ASN A 7 -4.43 -20.13 -24.91
C ASN A 7 -4.70 -18.69 -25.42
N GLY A 8 -5.19 -17.78 -24.58
CA GLY A 8 -5.49 -16.40 -24.98
C GLY A 8 -6.55 -16.28 -26.09
N ILE A 9 -7.41 -17.29 -26.23
CA ILE A 9 -8.46 -17.33 -27.27
C ILE A 9 -9.55 -16.31 -26.94
N ILE A 10 -9.90 -16.19 -25.66
CA ILE A 10 -10.80 -15.16 -25.15
C ILE A 10 -9.98 -13.99 -24.62
N ARG A 11 -10.42 -12.77 -24.97
CA ARG A 11 -9.76 -11.52 -24.60
C ARG A 11 -10.63 -10.74 -23.61
N LEU A 12 -9.98 -9.91 -22.80
CA LEU A 12 -10.67 -9.03 -21.87
C LEU A 12 -11.66 -8.10 -22.59
N SER A 13 -12.91 -8.16 -22.15
CA SER A 13 -14.01 -7.28 -22.49
C SER A 13 -14.99 -7.32 -21.32
N GLU A 14 -15.83 -6.30 -21.15
CA GLU A 14 -16.85 -6.31 -20.08
C GLU A 14 -17.74 -7.56 -20.14
N ALA A 15 -18.17 -7.96 -21.34
CA ALA A 15 -19.01 -9.14 -21.54
C ALA A 15 -18.32 -10.42 -21.07
N TRP A 16 -17.04 -10.63 -21.43
CA TRP A 16 -16.29 -11.82 -21.01
C TRP A 16 -15.94 -11.78 -19.52
N LEU A 17 -15.60 -10.61 -18.97
CA LEU A 17 -15.32 -10.48 -17.54
C LEU A 17 -16.57 -10.82 -16.73
N LYS A 18 -17.73 -10.29 -17.14
CA LYS A 18 -19.02 -10.61 -16.52
C LYS A 18 -19.38 -12.09 -16.65
N ASP A 19 -19.26 -12.68 -17.83
CA ASP A 19 -19.53 -14.11 -18.04
C ASP A 19 -18.65 -15.00 -17.16
N ILE A 20 -17.36 -14.68 -17.07
CA ILE A 20 -16.43 -15.43 -16.21
C ILE A 20 -16.77 -15.25 -14.74
N ARG A 21 -17.13 -14.04 -14.30
CA ARG A 21 -17.55 -13.79 -12.93
C ARG A 21 -18.82 -14.58 -12.57
N ASP A 22 -19.81 -14.57 -13.45
CA ASP A 22 -21.13 -15.17 -13.20
C ASP A 22 -21.10 -16.71 -13.30
N ASN A 23 -20.32 -17.26 -14.24
CA ASN A 23 -20.35 -18.70 -14.55
C ASN A 23 -19.07 -19.47 -14.18
N TYR A 24 -17.95 -18.79 -13.97
CA TYR A 24 -16.63 -19.39 -13.80
C TYR A 24 -15.75 -18.60 -12.79
N SER A 25 -16.32 -18.15 -11.67
CA SER A 25 -15.67 -17.23 -10.73
C SER A 25 -14.28 -17.67 -10.27
N GLN A 26 -14.05 -18.98 -10.13
CA GLN A 26 -12.74 -19.55 -9.80
C GLN A 26 -11.64 -19.28 -10.85
N LEU A 27 -12.02 -18.89 -12.06
CA LEU A 27 -11.13 -18.55 -13.16
C LEU A 27 -10.97 -17.04 -13.36
N GLU A 28 -11.72 -16.20 -12.65
CA GLU A 28 -11.71 -14.73 -12.85
C GLU A 28 -10.31 -14.14 -12.68
N ASN A 29 -9.64 -14.43 -11.56
CA ASN A 29 -8.30 -13.89 -11.29
C ASN A 29 -7.26 -14.38 -12.31
N LYS A 30 -7.41 -15.61 -12.81
CA LYS A 30 -6.55 -16.17 -13.85
C LYS A 30 -6.80 -15.51 -15.19
N PHE A 31 -8.05 -15.24 -15.52
CA PHE A 31 -8.42 -14.50 -16.73
C PHE A 31 -7.89 -13.07 -16.71
N LEU A 32 -8.05 -12.37 -15.58
CA LEU A 32 -7.51 -11.03 -15.37
C LEU A 32 -5.98 -11.02 -15.48
N ALA A 33 -5.30 -11.97 -14.85
CA ALA A 33 -3.84 -12.05 -14.92
C ALA A 33 -3.33 -12.29 -16.35
N ASN A 34 -3.99 -13.16 -17.12
CA ASN A 34 -3.63 -13.41 -18.53
C ASN A 34 -3.91 -12.21 -19.46
N ASN A 35 -4.81 -11.31 -19.06
CA ASN A 35 -5.18 -10.13 -19.84
C ASN A 35 -4.77 -8.81 -19.16
N ILE A 36 -3.78 -8.86 -18.27
CA ILE A 36 -3.42 -7.71 -17.43
C ILE A 36 -3.02 -6.50 -18.28
N ASP A 37 -2.34 -6.69 -19.40
CA ASP A 37 -1.93 -5.58 -20.27
C ASP A 37 -3.14 -4.88 -20.91
N ALA A 38 -4.20 -5.63 -21.23
CA ALA A 38 -5.45 -5.06 -21.74
C ALA A 38 -6.19 -4.29 -20.64
N TYR A 39 -6.21 -4.82 -19.41
CA TYR A 39 -6.78 -4.13 -18.26
C TYR A 39 -6.04 -2.81 -17.97
N LEU A 40 -4.71 -2.87 -17.85
CA LEU A 40 -3.88 -1.70 -17.52
C LEU A 40 -3.87 -0.62 -18.61
N ALA A 41 -4.28 -0.94 -19.83
CA ALA A 41 -4.45 0.05 -20.89
C ALA A 41 -5.69 0.93 -20.71
N LYS A 42 -6.75 0.40 -20.07
CA LYS A 42 -8.04 1.07 -19.83
C LYS A 42 -8.70 0.55 -18.55
N PRO A 43 -8.12 0.78 -17.37
CA PRO A 43 -8.62 0.23 -16.11
C PRO A 43 -10.05 0.70 -15.79
N GLU A 44 -10.43 1.90 -16.23
CA GLU A 44 -11.76 2.48 -16.06
C GLU A 44 -12.89 1.72 -16.78
N ASP A 45 -12.56 0.92 -17.80
CA ASP A 45 -13.53 0.09 -18.54
C ASP A 45 -13.91 -1.17 -17.74
N TYR A 46 -13.27 -1.44 -16.59
CA TYR A 46 -13.45 -2.69 -15.85
C TYR A 46 -13.58 -2.46 -14.34
N VAL A 47 -14.73 -2.86 -13.79
CA VAL A 47 -14.96 -2.82 -12.35
C VAL A 47 -14.38 -4.06 -11.68
N LEU A 48 -13.25 -3.86 -10.99
CA LEU A 48 -12.59 -4.88 -10.17
C LEU A 48 -12.88 -4.64 -8.69
N THR A 49 -13.00 -5.72 -7.93
CA THR A 49 -13.16 -5.68 -6.47
C THR A 49 -11.81 -5.60 -5.76
N ALA A 50 -11.82 -5.29 -4.47
CA ALA A 50 -10.63 -5.30 -3.63
C ALA A 50 -9.92 -6.69 -3.64
N GLU A 51 -10.69 -7.79 -3.64
CA GLU A 51 -10.15 -9.16 -3.72
C GLU A 51 -9.48 -9.44 -5.09
N ASN A 52 -10.02 -8.88 -6.19
CA ASN A 52 -9.36 -8.98 -7.50
C ASN A 52 -8.00 -8.26 -7.47
N MET A 53 -7.94 -7.05 -6.92
CA MET A 53 -6.69 -6.29 -6.78
C MET A 53 -5.66 -7.04 -5.94
N LEU A 54 -6.09 -7.61 -4.80
CA LEU A 54 -5.23 -8.40 -3.93
C LEU A 54 -4.66 -9.62 -4.67
N SER A 55 -5.52 -10.33 -5.40
CA SER A 55 -5.13 -11.50 -6.20
C SER A 55 -4.13 -11.15 -7.31
N LEU A 56 -4.29 -9.99 -7.96
CA LEU A 56 -3.34 -9.51 -8.95
C LEU A 56 -1.99 -9.15 -8.32
N LEU A 57 -1.96 -8.50 -7.16
CA LEU A 57 -0.73 -8.19 -6.43
C LEU A 57 0.03 -9.46 -6.01
N TYR A 58 -0.68 -10.53 -5.62
CA TYR A 58 -0.06 -11.82 -5.30
C TYR A 58 0.30 -12.68 -6.53
N SER A 59 -0.28 -12.41 -7.70
CA SER A 59 -0.09 -13.25 -8.88
C SER A 59 1.38 -13.36 -9.27
N ASN A 60 1.86 -14.59 -9.47
CA ASN A 60 3.21 -14.87 -9.98
C ASN A 60 3.32 -14.67 -11.50
N GLN A 61 2.20 -14.47 -12.20
CA GLN A 61 2.16 -14.24 -13.64
C GLN A 61 2.46 -12.78 -13.99
N LEU A 62 2.17 -11.86 -13.06
CA LEU A 62 2.39 -10.44 -13.25
C LEU A 62 3.85 -10.07 -12.98
N LYS A 63 4.43 -9.31 -13.91
CA LYS A 63 5.74 -8.67 -13.73
C LYS A 63 5.63 -7.57 -12.68
N PHE A 64 6.75 -7.24 -12.06
CA PHE A 64 6.84 -6.17 -11.06
C PHE A 64 6.25 -4.83 -11.53
N GLY A 65 6.56 -4.40 -12.77
CA GLY A 65 6.00 -3.17 -13.33
C GLY A 65 4.47 -3.18 -13.48
N GLN A 66 3.87 -4.34 -13.76
CA GLN A 66 2.42 -4.49 -13.83
C GLN A 66 1.81 -4.43 -12.43
N LYS A 67 2.42 -5.11 -11.44
CA LYS A 67 2.00 -5.01 -10.03
C LYS A 67 2.05 -3.59 -9.49
N LEU A 68 3.06 -2.82 -9.91
CA LEU A 68 3.19 -1.41 -9.57
C LEU A 68 2.10 -0.55 -10.20
N HIS A 69 1.64 -0.90 -11.40
CA HIS A 69 0.49 -0.21 -11.97
C HIS A 69 -0.79 -0.58 -11.22
N VAL A 70 -1.01 -1.87 -10.93
CA VAL A 70 -2.15 -2.34 -10.12
C VAL A 70 -2.18 -1.65 -8.76
N SER A 71 -1.05 -1.55 -8.05
CA SER A 71 -1.00 -0.93 -6.72
C SER A 71 -1.35 0.56 -6.72
N ARG A 72 -1.34 1.22 -7.88
CA ARG A 72 -1.73 2.63 -8.06
C ARG A 72 -3.21 2.81 -8.36
N LEU A 73 -3.87 1.74 -8.78
CA LEU A 73 -5.31 1.73 -9.05
C LEU A 73 -6.13 1.41 -7.78
N VAL A 74 -5.45 1.02 -6.69
CA VAL A 74 -6.10 0.79 -5.41
C VAL A 74 -6.29 2.12 -4.68
N ASP A 75 -7.53 2.39 -4.28
CA ASP A 75 -7.90 3.55 -3.47
C ASP A 75 -8.19 3.17 -2.01
N SER A 76 -8.42 4.17 -1.15
CA SER A 76 -8.74 3.95 0.26
C SER A 76 -9.96 3.06 0.47
N SER A 77 -10.99 3.17 -0.38
CA SER A 77 -12.24 2.42 -0.21
C SER A 77 -12.03 0.91 -0.42
N MET A 78 -11.17 0.54 -1.37
CA MET A 78 -10.79 -0.86 -1.59
C MET A 78 -9.99 -1.43 -0.41
N VAL A 79 -9.12 -0.62 0.21
CA VAL A 79 -8.36 -1.05 1.39
C VAL A 79 -9.27 -1.22 2.62
N GLU A 80 -10.28 -0.36 2.77
CA GLU A 80 -11.29 -0.49 3.82
C GLU A 80 -12.16 -1.75 3.62
N GLU A 81 -12.52 -2.08 2.37
CA GLU A 81 -13.24 -3.30 2.02
C GLU A 81 -12.41 -4.56 2.32
N GLU A 82 -11.12 -4.55 1.97
CA GLU A 82 -10.20 -5.67 2.18
C GLU A 82 -8.92 -5.22 2.89
N PRO A 83 -8.88 -5.20 4.24
CA PRO A 83 -7.73 -4.76 5.01
C PRO A 83 -6.43 -5.51 4.73
N ARG A 84 -6.48 -6.73 4.18
CA ARG A 84 -5.27 -7.47 3.78
C ARG A 84 -4.50 -6.75 2.66
N LEU A 85 -5.19 -5.95 1.84
CA LEU A 85 -4.54 -5.09 0.85
C LEU A 85 -3.56 -4.11 1.48
N ALA A 86 -3.85 -3.58 2.67
CA ALA A 86 -2.99 -2.59 3.31
C ALA A 86 -1.57 -3.12 3.50
N LYS A 87 -1.43 -4.35 3.99
CA LYS A 87 -0.13 -4.98 4.23
C LYS A 87 0.63 -5.23 2.93
N GLU A 88 -0.07 -5.69 1.90
CA GLU A 88 0.56 -5.94 0.60
C GLU A 88 0.96 -4.66 -0.11
N LEU A 89 0.10 -3.62 -0.07
CA LEU A 89 0.45 -2.30 -0.55
C LEU A 89 1.65 -1.74 0.20
N ALA A 90 1.67 -1.84 1.53
CA ALA A 90 2.81 -1.40 2.33
C ALA A 90 4.09 -2.14 1.92
N ASN A 91 4.05 -3.47 1.76
CA ASN A 91 5.21 -4.28 1.36
C ASN A 91 5.69 -3.86 -0.03
N PHE A 92 4.76 -3.73 -0.98
CA PHE A 92 5.08 -3.42 -2.35
C PHE A 92 5.63 -2.00 -2.51
N GLN A 93 5.01 -1.01 -1.86
CA GLN A 93 5.38 0.39 -1.96
C GLN A 93 6.66 0.70 -1.17
N SER A 94 6.88 0.05 -0.02
CA SER A 94 8.11 0.21 0.77
C SER A 94 9.36 -0.46 0.16
N SER A 95 9.17 -1.24 -0.90
CA SER A 95 10.27 -1.83 -1.69
C SER A 95 10.72 -0.95 -2.86
N GLN A 96 10.03 0.16 -3.13
CA GLN A 96 10.33 1.08 -4.22
C GLN A 96 11.22 2.24 -3.76
N ASP A 97 11.90 2.86 -4.72
CA ASP A 97 12.38 4.23 -4.57
C ASP A 97 11.20 5.20 -4.38
N TYR A 98 11.47 6.30 -3.67
CA TYR A 98 10.47 7.31 -3.29
C TYR A 98 9.52 7.68 -4.43
N ARG A 99 8.22 7.56 -4.13
CA ARG A 99 7.13 8.05 -4.97
C ARG A 99 6.03 8.59 -4.07
N GLU A 100 5.54 9.77 -4.40
CA GLU A 100 4.43 10.41 -3.70
C GLU A 100 3.18 9.51 -3.79
N MET A 101 2.53 9.34 -2.63
CA MET A 101 1.30 8.58 -2.47
C MET A 101 0.18 9.54 -2.06
N ASP A 102 -1.05 9.25 -2.51
CA ASP A 102 -2.22 9.95 -2.01
C ASP A 102 -2.30 9.85 -0.48
N TYR A 103 -2.55 10.97 0.18
CA TYR A 103 -2.55 11.05 1.64
C TYR A 103 -3.67 10.20 2.27
N GLY A 104 -4.85 10.17 1.64
CA GLY A 104 -5.95 9.32 2.07
C GLY A 104 -5.56 7.85 2.02
N LEU A 105 -4.94 7.41 0.91
CA LEU A 105 -4.46 6.03 0.80
C LEU A 105 -3.38 5.71 1.84
N LEU A 106 -2.43 6.62 2.08
CA LEU A 106 -1.38 6.44 3.08
C LEU A 106 -1.98 6.21 4.47
N THR A 107 -2.87 7.10 4.92
CA THR A 107 -3.47 6.99 6.26
C THR A 107 -4.30 5.72 6.41
N THR A 108 -5.05 5.31 5.37
CA THR A 108 -5.75 4.02 5.36
C THR A 108 -4.76 2.85 5.48
N ILE A 109 -3.66 2.85 4.73
CA ILE A 109 -2.63 1.80 4.83
C ILE A 109 -2.01 1.77 6.24
N LEU A 110 -1.62 2.92 6.80
CA LEU A 110 -1.06 3.00 8.16
C LEU A 110 -2.05 2.54 9.24
N THR A 111 -3.36 2.72 8.98
CA THR A 111 -4.42 2.25 9.88
C THR A 111 -4.48 0.72 9.93
N TYR A 112 -4.39 0.03 8.79
CA TYR A 112 -4.65 -1.41 8.73
C TYR A 112 -3.41 -2.31 8.66
N ALA A 113 -2.29 -1.88 8.04
CA ALA A 113 -1.13 -2.76 7.82
C ALA A 113 -0.39 -3.09 9.13
N LYS A 114 -0.13 -2.07 9.95
CA LYS A 114 0.67 -2.06 11.20
C LYS A 114 2.06 -2.75 11.10
N GLY A 115 2.97 -2.36 11.99
CA GLY A 115 4.31 -2.96 12.07
C GLY A 115 5.38 -2.29 11.21
N GLU A 116 6.51 -2.98 11.06
CA GLU A 116 7.73 -2.43 10.44
C GLU A 116 7.51 -1.93 9.00
N THR A 117 6.75 -2.67 8.19
CA THR A 117 6.49 -2.30 6.80
C THR A 117 5.73 -0.96 6.70
N SER A 118 4.73 -0.72 7.55
CA SER A 118 4.02 0.56 7.57
C SER A 118 4.91 1.70 8.06
N ASN A 119 5.77 1.44 9.05
CA ASN A 119 6.74 2.43 9.54
C ASN A 119 7.73 2.82 8.42
N LYS A 120 8.20 1.83 7.65
CA LYS A 120 9.06 2.04 6.48
C LYS A 120 8.35 2.82 5.37
N LEU A 121 7.09 2.50 5.08
CA LEU A 121 6.30 3.27 4.11
C LEU A 121 6.15 4.73 4.56
N PHE A 122 5.79 4.96 5.81
CA PHE A 122 5.71 6.31 6.38
C PHE A 122 7.05 7.05 6.25
N GLN A 123 8.16 6.41 6.61
CA GLN A 123 9.50 7.00 6.50
C GLN A 123 9.84 7.42 5.05
N ILE A 124 9.41 6.65 4.04
CA ILE A 124 9.55 7.01 2.62
C ILE A 124 8.70 8.24 2.31
N GLN A 125 7.43 8.26 2.72
CA GLN A 125 6.51 9.37 2.43
C GLN A 125 6.80 10.64 3.24
N LEU A 126 7.64 10.55 4.28
CA LEU A 126 7.80 11.61 5.27
C LEU A 126 8.23 12.95 4.66
N SER A 127 8.98 12.95 3.56
CA SER A 127 9.42 14.19 2.89
C SER A 127 8.32 14.92 2.10
N SER A 128 7.26 14.22 1.66
CA SER A 128 6.09 14.83 0.98
C SER A 128 5.04 15.39 1.95
N LEU A 129 5.07 14.99 3.21
CA LEU A 129 4.01 15.34 4.17
C LEU A 129 4.22 16.73 4.77
N SER A 130 3.13 17.47 4.93
CA SER A 130 3.07 18.66 5.81
C SER A 130 3.26 18.28 7.27
N ASP A 131 3.56 19.26 8.13
CA ASP A 131 3.77 18.99 9.56
C ASP A 131 2.51 18.44 10.22
N GLU A 132 1.33 18.96 9.87
CA GLU A 132 0.03 18.45 10.34
C GLU A 132 -0.17 16.98 9.95
N GLN A 133 0.12 16.64 8.69
CA GLN A 133 0.02 15.26 8.20
C GLN A 133 1.01 14.32 8.86
N VAL A 134 2.23 14.79 9.17
CA VAL A 134 3.22 14.00 9.92
C VAL A 134 2.69 13.67 11.31
N LEU A 135 2.14 14.66 12.02
CA LEU A 135 1.56 14.46 13.34
C LEU A 135 0.42 13.44 13.31
N GLU A 136 -0.52 13.59 12.37
CA GLU A 136 -1.62 12.65 12.17
C GLU A 136 -1.10 11.23 11.87
N CYS A 137 -0.12 11.09 10.98
CA CYS A 137 0.46 9.78 10.66
C CYS A 137 1.14 9.13 11.86
N ILE A 138 1.83 9.89 12.73
CA ILE A 138 2.47 9.33 13.94
C ILE A 138 1.43 8.72 14.89
N TYR A 139 0.23 9.30 15.01
CA TYR A 139 -0.85 8.68 15.78
C TYR A 139 -1.28 7.32 15.22
N LEU A 140 -1.14 7.12 13.91
CA LEU A 140 -1.49 5.87 13.22
C LEU A 140 -0.37 4.82 13.28
N LEU A 141 0.87 5.20 13.60
CA LEU A 141 1.97 4.25 13.80
C LEU A 141 1.78 3.43 15.08
N GLU A 142 2.76 2.58 15.38
CA GLU A 142 2.77 1.81 16.62
C GLU A 142 2.82 2.74 17.85
N PRO A 143 2.22 2.35 18.99
CA PRO A 143 2.12 3.21 20.17
C PRO A 143 3.47 3.77 20.67
N ALA A 144 4.57 3.07 20.43
CA ALA A 144 5.91 3.52 20.80
C ALA A 144 6.30 4.86 20.14
N TYR A 145 5.81 5.12 18.91
CA TYR A 145 6.06 6.37 18.20
C TYR A 145 5.24 7.55 18.74
N GLN A 146 4.11 7.31 19.39
CA GLN A 146 3.26 8.39 19.93
C GLN A 146 3.96 9.22 21.00
N ALA A 147 4.97 8.64 21.67
CA ALA A 147 5.82 9.37 22.61
C ALA A 147 6.59 10.53 21.95
N LEU A 148 6.79 10.51 20.62
CA LEU A 148 7.35 11.66 19.88
C LEU A 148 6.47 12.90 19.99
N LEU A 149 5.15 12.73 20.18
CA LEU A 149 4.19 13.82 20.29
C LEU A 149 4.19 14.46 21.68
N GLU A 150 4.79 13.79 22.67
CA GLU A 150 4.84 14.24 24.04
C GLU A 150 6.15 14.98 24.33
N LYS A 151 6.05 16.26 24.70
CA LYS A 151 7.22 17.08 25.01
C LYS A 151 8.04 16.46 26.15
N GLY A 152 9.33 16.24 25.90
CA GLY A 152 10.28 15.74 26.90
C GLY A 152 10.21 14.24 27.17
N LYS A 153 9.55 13.45 26.31
CA LYS A 153 9.60 11.99 26.37
C LYS A 153 10.42 11.41 25.22
N TYR A 154 11.28 10.45 25.55
CA TYR A 154 11.97 9.63 24.56
C TYR A 154 11.06 8.45 24.18
N PRO A 155 10.80 8.19 22.88
CA PRO A 155 10.04 7.03 22.48
C PRO A 155 10.88 5.77 22.73
N LYS A 156 10.27 4.77 23.37
CA LYS A 156 10.91 3.49 23.65
C LYS A 156 10.94 2.63 22.39
N LEU A 157 11.78 3.04 21.44
CA LEU A 157 11.99 2.37 20.16
C LEU A 157 13.31 1.60 20.20
N ASP A 158 13.34 0.46 19.54
CA ASP A 158 14.59 -0.27 19.31
C ASP A 158 15.57 0.60 18.51
N ALA A 159 16.86 0.43 18.73
CA ALA A 159 17.91 1.19 18.05
C ALA A 159 18.13 0.70 16.60
N THR A 160 17.13 0.88 15.75
CA THR A 160 17.18 0.54 14.32
C THR A 160 17.36 1.79 13.47
N GLU A 161 17.98 1.65 12.29
CA GLU A 161 18.17 2.76 11.35
C GLU A 161 16.84 3.42 10.95
N LEU A 162 15.78 2.62 10.79
CA LEU A 162 14.43 3.11 10.48
C LEU A 162 13.91 4.04 11.59
N ASN A 163 13.99 3.59 12.85
CA ASN A 163 13.50 4.35 13.99
C ASN A 163 14.28 5.67 14.13
N TRP A 164 15.62 5.62 14.03
CA TRP A 164 16.47 6.81 14.07
C TRP A 164 16.12 7.84 12.99
N LYS A 165 15.85 7.39 11.75
CA LYS A 165 15.45 8.30 10.67
C LYS A 165 14.12 8.99 10.94
N ILE A 166 13.14 8.27 11.49
CA ILE A 166 11.83 8.84 11.83
C ILE A 166 11.99 9.87 12.95
N VAL A 167 12.71 9.53 14.03
CA VAL A 167 12.93 10.45 15.16
C VAL A 167 13.63 11.72 14.69
N HIS A 168 14.76 11.61 14.00
CA HIS A 168 15.50 12.79 13.55
C HIS A 168 14.72 13.65 12.56
N ALA A 169 13.95 13.04 11.66
CA ALA A 169 13.15 13.83 10.73
C ALA A 169 12.02 14.59 11.44
N PHE A 170 11.51 14.03 12.55
CA PHE A 170 10.54 14.71 13.41
C PHE A 170 11.19 15.86 14.20
N GLU A 171 12.41 15.67 14.72
CA GLU A 171 13.21 16.72 15.38
C GLU A 171 13.54 17.89 14.45
N HIS A 172 13.99 17.58 13.21
CA HIS A 172 14.33 18.59 12.21
C HIS A 172 13.15 19.50 11.83
N ARG A 173 11.91 19.03 12.01
CA ARG A 173 10.69 19.81 11.80
C ARG A 173 10.33 20.72 12.98
N GLY A 174 11.18 20.80 14.01
CA GLY A 174 10.99 21.69 15.15
C GLY A 174 9.99 21.16 16.19
N HIS A 175 9.58 19.89 16.06
CA HIS A 175 8.86 19.22 17.14
C HIS A 175 9.88 18.88 18.24
N ASN A 176 9.87 19.71 19.29
CA ASN A 176 10.94 19.77 20.28
C ASN A 176 11.17 18.45 21.01
N TYR A 177 12.32 17.86 20.73
CA TYR A 177 13.11 17.12 21.70
C TYR A 177 13.83 18.09 22.65
N ILE A 178 13.69 17.89 23.95
CA ILE A 178 14.64 18.43 24.93
C ILE A 178 15.51 17.24 25.32
N GLY A 179 16.65 17.11 24.65
CA GLY A 179 17.69 16.17 25.05
C GLY A 179 18.62 16.86 26.03
N ASP A 180 18.60 16.42 27.28
CA ASP A 180 19.82 16.22 28.06
C ASP A 180 19.68 14.82 28.67
N ASP A 181 20.72 14.01 28.54
CA ASP A 181 20.91 12.64 29.04
C ASP A 181 20.35 11.49 28.17
N VAL A 182 21.22 10.83 27.38
CA VAL A 182 21.83 9.51 27.69
C VAL A 182 22.81 9.13 26.57
N LEU A 183 24.11 9.18 26.89
CA LEU A 183 25.14 8.23 26.42
C LEU A 183 25.50 7.33 27.60
#